data_AF-A0A381XLL5-F1
#
_entry.id   AF-A0A381XLL5-F1
#
_cell.length_a   1.000
_cell.length_b   1.000
_cell.length_c   1.000
_cell.angle_alpha   90.00
_cell.angle_beta   90.00
_cell.angle_gamma   90.00
#
_symmetry.space_group_name_H-M   'P 1'
#
loop_
_entity.id
_entity.type
_entity.pdbx_description
1 polymer ?
#
loop_
_entity_poly.entity_id
_entity_poly.type
_entity_poly.pdbx_seq_one_letter_code
_entity_poly.pdbx_strand_id
1 'polypeptide(L)'
;MVFGVMPQLLGPNLLEPAMLAITGEQRVVHLALWNGFNLPFGFTIISIVFGFVTFNLLNKINRGLVLATSRSLFDGAYQHFLRFTYNGIPRIFWYLQNGDIRYYIISMVVFLGILVFAAFYVAEEISLSLLLELDNLNPLGIILAVFLGLLGLLLVTRKGRLEAVFSLGMIGMTIAAVFALYSAPDLALTQILVELLMIVLFVLIFMRTLRMFNRSSRGILPGLDLIISIFFGAIVSVALMGVLSTPQTSSIATFFVDNSLIQANAKNVVNTILIDFRGFDTIGEITVIGIAALSCFAMLRSPSRGD
;
A
#
# COMPACT_ATOMS: atom_id res chain seq x y z
N MET A 1 50.74 43.28 2.42
CA MET A 1 52.01 43.89 2.86
C MET A 1 51.89 44.66 4.16
N VAL A 2 50.98 45.65 4.28
CA VAL A 2 50.86 46.51 5.48
C VAL A 2 50.77 45.72 6.79
N PHE A 3 49.90 44.70 6.85
CA PHE A 3 49.75 43.85 8.03
C PHE A 3 50.92 42.89 8.31
N GLY A 4 51.72 42.57 7.27
CA GLY A 4 52.95 41.79 7.45
C GLY A 4 54.10 42.64 7.98
N VAL A 5 54.10 43.96 7.71
CA VAL A 5 55.11 44.92 8.16
C VAL A 5 54.76 45.53 9.53
N MET A 6 53.47 45.72 9.82
CA MET A 6 52.97 46.27 11.08
C MET A 6 51.94 45.32 11.72
N PRO A 7 52.37 44.13 12.19
CA PRO A 7 51.44 43.12 12.72
C PRO A 7 50.79 43.54 14.06
N GLN A 8 51.37 44.53 14.72
CA GLN A 8 50.88 45.12 15.97
C GLN A 8 49.50 45.78 15.83
N LEU A 9 49.09 46.14 14.61
CA LEU A 9 47.76 46.70 14.34
C LEU A 9 46.65 45.64 14.37
N LEU A 10 46.98 44.36 14.17
CA LEU A 10 46.02 43.26 14.10
C LEU A 10 45.79 42.54 15.43
N GLY A 11 46.83 42.42 16.26
CA GLY A 11 46.77 41.70 17.54
C GLY A 11 45.63 42.18 18.42
N PRO A 12 45.71 43.40 18.99
CA PRO A 12 44.73 43.91 19.93
C PRO A 12 43.39 44.30 19.29
N ASN A 13 43.38 44.74 18.02
CA ASN A 13 42.19 45.31 17.42
C ASN A 13 41.25 44.29 16.76
N LEU A 14 41.76 43.12 16.36
CA LEU A 14 40.97 42.14 15.62
C LEU A 14 41.11 40.72 16.16
N LEU A 15 42.35 40.28 16.43
CA LEU A 15 42.60 38.89 16.80
C LEU A 15 42.26 38.61 18.27
N GLU A 16 42.55 39.53 19.19
CA GLU A 16 42.18 39.38 20.60
C GLU A 16 40.65 39.32 20.83
N PRO A 17 39.83 40.22 20.24
CA PRO A 17 38.37 40.10 20.30
C PRO A 17 37.82 38.83 19.63
N ALA A 18 38.39 38.41 18.49
CA ALA A 18 37.95 37.20 17.79
C ALA A 18 38.29 35.92 18.59
N MET A 19 39.47 35.88 19.22
CA MET A 19 39.86 34.78 20.11
C MET A 19 38.96 34.71 21.34
N LEU A 20 38.62 35.86 21.95
CA LEU A 20 37.63 35.90 23.04
C LEU A 20 36.25 35.39 22.57
N ALA A 21 35.81 35.73 21.36
CA ALA A 21 34.53 35.27 20.84
C ALA A 21 34.47 33.75 20.58
N ILE A 22 35.57 33.14 20.12
CA ILE A 22 35.62 31.69 19.81
C ILE A 22 35.93 30.86 21.06
N THR A 23 36.83 31.33 21.91
CA THR A 23 37.39 30.53 23.03
C THR A 23 36.93 30.97 24.41
N GLY A 24 36.37 32.17 24.58
CA GLY A 24 35.91 32.70 25.86
C GLY A 24 37.00 33.24 26.79
N GLU A 25 38.28 33.04 26.47
CA GLU A 25 39.42 33.54 27.24
C GLU A 25 40.07 34.75 26.58
N GLN A 26 40.42 35.78 27.36
CA GLN A 26 41.31 36.84 26.89
C GLN A 26 42.75 36.30 26.84
N ARG A 27 43.26 36.08 25.63
CA ARG A 27 44.68 35.80 25.39
C ARG A 27 45.30 36.96 24.65
N VAL A 28 46.39 37.49 25.19
CA VAL A 28 47.17 38.53 24.53
C VAL A 28 47.89 37.91 23.33
N VAL A 29 47.63 38.45 22.14
CA VAL A 29 48.19 37.92 20.89
C VAL A 29 49.44 38.71 20.55
N HIS A 30 50.60 38.17 20.92
CA HIS A 30 51.89 38.75 20.57
C HIS A 30 52.27 38.43 19.12
N LEU A 31 52.02 39.37 18.21
CA LEU A 31 52.52 39.28 16.84
C LEU A 31 53.74 40.18 16.68
N ALA A 32 54.92 39.57 16.71
CA ALA A 32 56.16 40.22 16.28
C ALA A 32 56.51 39.78 14.86
N LEU A 33 57.11 40.70 14.10
CA LEU A 33 57.54 40.48 12.71
C LEU A 33 58.74 39.53 12.63
N TRP A 34 59.60 39.58 13.64
CA TRP A 34 60.73 38.68 13.81
C TRP A 34 60.73 38.15 15.24
N ASN A 35 60.56 36.85 15.39
CA ASN A 35 60.52 36.16 16.70
C ASN A 35 61.84 35.45 17.04
N GLY A 36 62.93 35.79 16.33
CA GLY A 36 64.24 35.14 16.49
C GLY A 36 64.35 33.75 15.88
N PHE A 37 65.47 33.07 16.15
CA PHE A 37 65.68 31.67 15.79
C PHE A 37 64.89 30.77 16.74
N ASN A 38 63.70 30.36 16.31
CA ASN A 38 62.80 29.51 17.08
C ASN A 38 62.38 28.26 16.27
N LEU A 39 61.73 27.30 16.94
CA LEU A 39 61.21 26.08 16.32
C LEU A 39 60.30 26.36 15.09
N PRO A 40 59.33 27.30 15.15
CA PRO A 40 58.51 27.67 13.99
C PRO A 40 59.32 28.18 12.78
N PHE A 41 60.38 28.94 13.01
CA PHE A 41 61.28 29.41 11.95
C PHE A 41 62.00 28.23 11.27
N GLY A 42 62.46 27.26 12.07
CA GLY A 42 63.01 26.00 11.56
C GLY A 42 62.03 25.23 10.67
N PHE A 43 60.77 25.07 11.12
CA PHE A 43 59.72 24.44 10.30
C PHE A 43 59.42 25.21 9.02
N THR A 44 59.52 26.54 9.05
CA THR A 44 59.33 27.37 7.86
C THR A 44 60.44 27.09 6.85
N ILE A 45 61.71 27.06 7.26
CA ILE A 45 62.83 26.69 6.38
C ILE A 45 62.62 25.28 5.81
N ILE A 46 62.26 24.31 6.65
CA ILE A 46 61.98 22.93 6.20
C ILE A 46 60.86 22.92 5.16
N SER A 47 59.77 23.66 5.38
CA SER A 47 58.65 23.73 4.43
C SER A 47 59.05 24.37 3.10
N ILE A 48 59.92 25.38 3.12
CA ILE A 48 60.44 26.02 1.90
C ILE A 48 61.34 25.05 1.14
N VAL A 49 62.27 24.38 1.84
CA VAL A 49 63.15 23.37 1.23
C VAL A 49 62.33 22.21 0.68
N PHE A 50 61.37 21.71 1.46
CA PHE A 50 60.47 20.63 1.04
C PHE A 50 59.67 21.06 -0.19
N GLY A 51 59.05 22.24 -0.17
CA GLY A 51 58.33 22.79 -1.30
C GLY A 51 59.20 22.93 -2.55
N PHE A 52 60.44 23.40 -2.41
CA PHE A 52 61.40 23.50 -3.52
C PHE A 52 61.77 22.14 -4.10
N VAL A 53 62.03 21.14 -3.24
CA VAL A 53 62.32 19.77 -3.65
C VAL A 53 61.12 19.15 -4.36
N THR A 54 59.91 19.28 -3.80
CA THR A 54 58.67 18.80 -4.41
C THR A 54 58.40 19.48 -5.74
N PHE A 55 58.65 20.79 -5.86
CA PHE A 55 58.48 21.54 -7.10
C PHE A 55 59.41 21.03 -8.21
N ASN A 56 60.67 20.76 -7.89
CA ASN A 56 61.61 20.20 -8.86
C ASN A 56 61.27 18.76 -9.26
N LEU A 57 60.60 18.02 -8.38
CA LEU A 57 60.13 16.65 -8.62
C LEU A 57 58.69 16.59 -9.16
N LEU A 58 58.03 17.75 -9.34
CA LEU A 58 56.60 17.84 -9.62
C LEU A 58 56.20 17.09 -10.89
N ASN A 59 57.05 17.11 -11.92
CA ASN A 59 56.80 16.37 -13.16
C ASN A 59 56.85 14.84 -12.97
N LYS A 60 57.68 14.34 -12.05
CA LYS A 60 57.73 12.90 -11.71
C LYS A 60 56.56 12.53 -10.80
N ILE A 61 56.26 13.37 -9.82
CA ILE A 61 55.16 13.17 -8.86
C ILE A 61 53.80 13.21 -9.59
N ASN A 62 53.58 14.17 -10.48
CA ASN A 62 52.33 14.31 -11.24
C ASN A 62 52.05 13.10 -12.13
N ARG A 63 53.07 12.48 -12.74
CA ARG A 63 52.87 11.25 -13.51
C ARG A 63 52.34 10.10 -12.66
N GLY A 64 52.78 10.00 -11.40
CA GLY A 64 52.26 9.03 -10.43
C GLY A 64 50.88 9.41 -9.88
N LEU A 65 50.67 10.69 -9.57
CA LEU A 65 49.41 11.20 -9.03
C LEU A 65 48.28 11.16 -10.04
N VAL A 66 48.50 11.46 -11.32
CA VAL A 66 47.43 11.38 -12.33
C VAL A 66 46.89 9.95 -12.46
N LEU A 67 47.75 8.94 -12.31
CA LEU A 67 47.32 7.53 -12.28
C LEU A 67 46.50 7.21 -11.02
N ALA A 68 46.86 7.78 -9.87
CA ALA A 68 46.16 7.57 -8.60
C ALA A 68 44.87 8.40 -8.46
N THR A 69 44.82 9.61 -9.01
CA THR A 69 43.76 10.61 -8.82
C THR A 69 42.74 10.63 -9.96
N SER A 70 43.04 10.03 -11.13
CA SER A 70 42.06 9.87 -12.23
C SER A 70 40.81 9.07 -11.82
N ARG A 71 40.84 8.39 -10.67
CA ARG A 71 39.70 7.79 -10.00
C ARG A 71 39.46 8.47 -8.67
N SER A 72 38.98 9.72 -8.70
CA SER A 72 38.27 10.28 -7.55
C SER A 72 37.09 9.34 -7.24
N LEU A 73 37.24 8.52 -6.21
CA LEU A 73 36.20 7.58 -5.76
C LEU A 73 34.87 8.30 -5.49
N PHE A 74 34.96 9.58 -5.10
CA PHE A 74 33.82 10.44 -4.84
C PHE A 74 33.03 10.79 -6.12
N ASP A 75 33.71 11.18 -7.21
CA ASP A 75 33.03 11.50 -8.47
C ASP A 75 32.39 10.26 -9.09
N GLY A 76 33.07 9.11 -8.99
CA GLY A 76 32.51 7.83 -9.41
C GLY A 76 31.23 7.47 -8.64
N ALA A 77 31.28 7.55 -7.30
CA ALA A 77 30.13 7.26 -6.45
C ALA A 77 28.95 8.23 -6.69
N TYR A 78 29.24 9.53 -6.80
CA TYR A 78 28.23 10.55 -7.08
C TYR A 78 27.56 10.35 -8.43
N GLN A 79 28.35 10.06 -9.49
CA GLN A 79 27.79 9.76 -10.81
C GLN A 79 26.96 8.46 -10.82
N HIS A 80 27.37 7.43 -10.08
CA HIS A 80 26.57 6.20 -9.94
C HIS A 80 25.26 6.46 -9.21
N PHE A 81 25.28 7.23 -8.13
CA PHE A 81 24.06 7.62 -7.42
C PHE A 81 23.10 8.36 -8.34
N LEU A 82 23.56 9.37 -9.08
CA LEU A 82 22.73 10.11 -10.03
C LEU A 82 22.16 9.19 -11.12
N ARG A 83 22.96 8.29 -11.68
CA ARG A 83 22.52 7.33 -12.70
C ARG A 83 21.49 6.34 -12.14
N PHE A 84 21.66 5.87 -10.91
CA PHE A 84 20.69 5.01 -10.24
C PHE A 84 19.38 5.76 -9.96
N THR A 85 19.44 7.00 -9.49
CA THR A 85 18.24 7.80 -9.25
C THR A 85 17.50 8.10 -10.54
N TYR A 86 18.22 8.50 -11.60
CA TYR A 86 17.59 8.88 -12.86
C TYR A 86 17.09 7.68 -13.68
N ASN A 87 17.85 6.58 -13.75
CA ASN A 87 17.49 5.43 -14.58
C ASN A 87 16.96 4.22 -13.80
N GLY A 88 17.37 4.06 -12.54
CA GLY A 88 16.99 2.92 -11.70
C GLY A 88 15.61 3.11 -11.06
N ILE A 89 15.36 4.27 -10.45
CA ILE A 89 14.08 4.53 -9.76
C ILE A 89 12.89 4.42 -10.72
N PRO A 90 12.89 5.02 -11.93
CA PRO A 90 11.75 4.87 -12.84
C PRO A 90 11.51 3.42 -13.27
N ARG A 91 12.55 2.59 -13.38
CA ARG A 91 12.40 1.16 -13.71
C ARG A 91 11.69 0.41 -12.58
N ILE A 92 12.11 0.65 -11.34
CA ILE A 92 11.45 0.10 -10.14
C ILE A 92 10.00 0.57 -10.07
N PHE A 93 9.78 1.86 -10.32
CA PHE A 93 8.45 2.47 -10.33
C PHE A 93 7.54 1.85 -11.39
N TRP A 94 8.05 1.56 -12.59
CA TRP A 94 7.30 0.83 -13.60
C TRP A 94 6.86 -0.54 -13.09
N TYR A 95 7.75 -1.33 -12.46
CA TYR A 95 7.37 -2.64 -11.90
C TYR A 95 6.27 -2.58 -10.83
N LEU A 96 6.22 -1.50 -10.04
CA LEU A 96 5.18 -1.29 -9.03
C LEU A 96 3.90 -0.71 -9.65
N GLN A 97 4.04 0.28 -10.53
CA GLN A 97 2.95 1.05 -11.14
C GLN A 97 2.83 0.78 -12.64
N ASN A 98 2.71 -0.51 -13.01
CA ASN A 98 2.59 -0.93 -14.41
C ASN A 98 1.29 -0.47 -15.09
N GLY A 99 0.30 0.01 -14.30
CA GLY A 99 -1.03 0.39 -14.80
C GLY A 99 -1.97 -0.79 -15.06
N ASP A 100 -1.50 -2.03 -14.90
CA ASP A 100 -2.29 -3.25 -15.05
C ASP A 100 -2.94 -3.66 -13.72
N ILE A 101 -4.27 -3.66 -13.70
CA ILE A 101 -5.10 -3.97 -12.53
C ILE A 101 -4.82 -5.36 -11.96
N ARG A 102 -4.40 -6.31 -12.81
CA ARG A 102 -4.08 -7.68 -12.39
C ARG A 102 -2.93 -7.71 -11.39
N TYR A 103 -1.84 -6.99 -11.66
CA TYR A 103 -0.69 -6.97 -10.74
C TYR A 103 -1.05 -6.30 -9.41
N TYR A 104 -1.89 -5.26 -9.42
CA TYR A 104 -2.38 -4.66 -8.18
C TYR A 104 -3.21 -5.65 -7.37
N ILE A 105 -4.17 -6.37 -7.99
CA ILE A 105 -4.96 -7.40 -7.31
C ILE A 105 -4.06 -8.50 -6.74
N ILE A 106 -3.11 -9.01 -7.52
CA ILE A 106 -2.15 -10.03 -7.06
C ILE A 106 -1.36 -9.53 -5.85
N SER A 107 -0.83 -8.31 -5.91
CA SER A 107 -0.07 -7.72 -4.80
C SER A 107 -0.92 -7.54 -3.54
N MET A 108 -2.20 -7.15 -3.68
CA MET A 108 -3.15 -7.03 -2.57
C MET A 108 -3.46 -8.39 -1.94
N VAL A 109 -3.67 -9.44 -2.75
CA VAL A 109 -3.92 -10.80 -2.27
C VAL A 109 -2.70 -11.34 -1.51
N VAL A 110 -1.49 -11.15 -2.06
CA VAL A 110 -0.24 -11.56 -1.40
C VAL A 110 -0.05 -10.80 -0.08
N PHE A 111 -0.28 -9.49 -0.09
CA PHE A 111 -0.19 -8.66 1.11
C PHE A 111 -1.21 -9.06 2.18
N LEU A 112 -2.47 -9.32 1.79
CA LEU A 112 -3.49 -9.85 2.70
C LEU A 112 -3.06 -11.20 3.28
N GLY A 113 -2.48 -12.08 2.47
CA GLY A 113 -1.94 -13.36 2.94
C GLY A 113 -0.86 -13.19 4.00
N ILE A 114 0.06 -12.24 3.79
CA ILE A 114 1.11 -11.90 4.78
C ILE A 114 0.46 -11.37 6.06
N LEU A 115 -0.54 -10.49 5.97
CA LEU A 115 -1.23 -9.95 7.15
C LEU A 115 -1.97 -11.02 7.94
N VAL A 116 -2.71 -11.91 7.27
CA VAL A 116 -3.41 -13.01 7.93
C VAL A 116 -2.39 -13.95 8.59
N PHE A 117 -1.33 -14.33 7.87
CA PHE A 117 -0.26 -15.14 8.46
C PHE A 117 0.39 -14.47 9.67
N ALA A 118 0.70 -13.17 9.60
CA ALA A 118 1.26 -12.42 10.71
C ALA A 118 0.30 -12.33 11.90
N ALA A 119 -1.00 -12.16 11.66
CA ALA A 119 -2.01 -12.12 12.71
C ALA A 119 -2.08 -13.47 13.47
N PHE A 120 -2.12 -14.59 12.74
CA PHE A 120 -2.10 -15.92 13.36
C PHE A 120 -0.76 -16.23 14.05
N TYR A 121 0.36 -15.74 13.51
CA TYR A 121 1.67 -15.90 14.15
C TYR A 121 1.75 -15.16 15.48
N VAL A 122 1.24 -13.92 15.55
CA VAL A 122 1.22 -13.10 16.77
C VAL A 122 0.23 -13.62 17.80
N ALA A 123 -0.92 -14.14 17.38
CA ALA A 123 -1.94 -14.66 18.28
C ALA A 123 -1.51 -15.94 19.01
N GLU A 124 -0.46 -16.64 18.57
CA GLU A 124 -0.06 -17.99 19.02
C GLU A 124 -1.19 -19.04 18.91
N GLU A 125 -2.31 -18.70 18.28
CA GLU A 125 -3.53 -19.48 18.12
C GLU A 125 -3.59 -20.17 16.75
N ILE A 126 -2.54 -20.89 16.36
CA ILE A 126 -2.63 -21.81 15.21
C ILE A 126 -3.25 -23.13 15.69
N SER A 127 -4.44 -23.06 16.27
CA SER A 127 -5.25 -24.25 16.53
C SER A 127 -6.12 -24.50 15.30
N LEU A 128 -5.64 -25.35 14.40
CA LEU A 128 -6.40 -25.88 13.25
C LEU A 128 -7.52 -26.86 13.68
N SER A 129 -7.96 -26.80 14.94
CA SER A 129 -8.92 -27.72 15.56
C SER A 129 -10.36 -27.52 15.08
N LEU A 130 -10.64 -26.45 14.33
CA LEU A 130 -11.99 -26.12 13.83
C LEU A 130 -12.43 -26.95 12.63
N LEU A 131 -11.56 -27.80 12.06
CA LEU A 131 -11.92 -28.66 10.93
C LEU A 131 -12.88 -29.80 11.29
N LEU A 132 -13.18 -30.04 12.58
CA LEU A 132 -13.79 -31.30 13.03
C LEU A 132 -14.97 -31.18 14.01
N GLU A 133 -15.38 -29.98 14.44
CA GLU A 133 -16.65 -29.83 15.18
C GLU A 133 -17.83 -29.78 14.20
N LEU A 134 -18.13 -30.94 13.58
CA LEU A 134 -19.24 -31.12 12.64
C LEU A 134 -20.60 -31.35 13.34
N ASP A 135 -20.62 -31.31 14.67
CA ASP A 135 -21.69 -31.90 15.50
C ASP A 135 -23.02 -31.13 15.50
N ASN A 136 -23.17 -30.04 14.73
CA ASN A 136 -24.43 -29.30 14.61
C ASN A 136 -24.65 -28.63 13.24
N LEU A 137 -24.12 -29.19 12.16
CA LEU A 137 -24.32 -28.60 10.84
C LEU A 137 -25.73 -28.88 10.31
N ASN A 138 -26.44 -27.82 9.90
CA ASN A 138 -27.71 -27.93 9.21
C ASN A 138 -27.48 -28.63 7.84
N PRO A 139 -28.06 -29.82 7.59
CA PRO A 139 -27.83 -30.55 6.34
C PRO A 139 -28.25 -29.76 5.10
N LEU A 140 -29.30 -28.94 5.20
CA LEU A 140 -29.70 -28.07 4.09
C LEU A 140 -28.68 -26.95 3.84
N GLY A 141 -28.03 -26.45 4.91
CA GLY A 141 -26.95 -25.48 4.81
C GLY A 141 -25.73 -26.03 4.07
N ILE A 142 -25.35 -27.29 4.35
CA ILE A 142 -24.26 -27.98 3.63
C ILE A 142 -24.61 -28.13 2.15
N ILE A 143 -25.84 -28.56 1.83
CA ILE A 143 -26.29 -28.72 0.44
C ILE A 143 -26.19 -27.40 -0.32
N LEU A 144 -26.67 -26.30 0.27
CA LEU A 144 -26.57 -24.97 -0.34
C LEU A 144 -25.12 -24.51 -0.51
N ALA A 145 -24.24 -24.79 0.46
CA ALA A 145 -22.81 -24.46 0.36
C ALA A 145 -22.10 -25.23 -0.75
N VAL A 146 -22.36 -26.54 -0.87
CA VAL A 146 -21.84 -27.37 -1.97
C VAL A 146 -22.40 -26.88 -3.30
N PHE A 147 -23.69 -26.55 -3.36
CA PHE A 147 -24.32 -26.01 -4.56
C PHE A 147 -23.71 -24.67 -4.98
N LEU A 148 -23.42 -23.75 -4.05
CA LEU A 148 -22.69 -22.51 -4.29
C LEU A 148 -21.30 -22.78 -4.89
N GLY A 149 -20.55 -23.74 -4.34
CA GLY A 149 -19.24 -24.14 -4.87
C GLY A 149 -19.31 -24.66 -6.31
N LEU A 150 -20.30 -25.49 -6.61
CA LEU A 150 -20.55 -26.00 -7.96
C LEU A 150 -20.93 -24.89 -8.94
N LEU A 151 -21.79 -23.95 -8.53
CA LEU A 151 -22.16 -22.79 -9.34
C LEU A 151 -20.96 -21.86 -9.59
N GLY A 152 -20.08 -21.68 -8.60
CA GLY A 152 -18.82 -20.95 -8.77
C GLY A 152 -17.90 -21.60 -9.81
N LEU A 153 -17.74 -22.92 -9.74
CA LEU A 153 -16.98 -23.67 -10.75
C LEU A 153 -17.63 -23.56 -12.15
N LEU A 154 -18.96 -23.62 -12.20
CA LEU A 154 -19.70 -23.40 -13.44
C LEU A 154 -19.37 -22.01 -14.01
N LEU A 155 -19.50 -20.95 -13.20
CA LEU A 155 -19.25 -19.58 -13.63
C LEU A 155 -17.87 -19.40 -14.27
N VAL A 156 -16.82 -19.96 -13.65
CA VAL A 156 -15.43 -19.84 -14.14
C VAL A 156 -15.19 -20.63 -15.43
N THR A 157 -15.90 -21.74 -15.63
CA THR A 157 -15.74 -22.60 -16.82
C THR A 157 -16.54 -22.11 -18.04
N ARG A 158 -17.58 -21.30 -17.83
CA ARG A 158 -18.41 -20.78 -18.92
C ARG A 158 -17.65 -19.78 -19.80
N LYS A 159 -17.88 -19.90 -21.11
CA LYS A 159 -17.30 -19.01 -22.13
C LYS A 159 -18.29 -17.93 -22.58
N GLY A 160 -19.59 -18.18 -22.48
CA GLY A 160 -20.65 -17.25 -22.85
C GLY A 160 -20.89 -16.20 -21.76
N ARG A 161 -21.06 -14.92 -22.17
CA ARG A 161 -21.34 -13.81 -21.24
C ARG A 161 -22.70 -13.94 -20.58
N LEU A 162 -23.73 -14.25 -21.39
CA LEU A 162 -25.08 -14.49 -20.87
C LEU A 162 -25.08 -15.68 -19.91
N GLU A 163 -24.38 -16.76 -20.24
CA GLU A 163 -24.24 -17.92 -19.35
C GLU A 163 -23.57 -17.55 -18.02
N ALA A 164 -22.55 -16.68 -18.05
CA ALA A 164 -21.90 -16.17 -16.84
C ALA A 164 -22.85 -15.31 -16.00
N VAL A 165 -23.65 -14.43 -16.63
CA VAL A 165 -24.66 -13.62 -15.92
C VAL A 165 -25.74 -14.50 -15.30
N PHE A 166 -26.25 -15.50 -16.01
CA PHE A 166 -27.21 -16.44 -15.45
C PHE A 166 -26.61 -17.27 -14.31
N SER A 167 -25.34 -17.67 -14.43
CA SER A 167 -24.63 -18.39 -13.36
C SER A 167 -24.46 -17.52 -12.12
N LEU A 168 -24.14 -16.24 -12.30
CA LEU A 168 -24.08 -15.25 -11.22
C LEU A 168 -25.46 -15.06 -10.57
N GLY A 169 -26.52 -14.98 -11.37
CA GLY A 169 -27.91 -14.98 -10.93
C GLY A 169 -28.28 -16.16 -10.04
N MET A 170 -27.87 -17.36 -10.44
CA MET A 170 -28.09 -18.57 -9.63
C MET A 170 -27.31 -18.53 -8.31
N ILE A 171 -26.10 -17.98 -8.30
CA ILE A 171 -25.32 -17.78 -7.08
C ILE A 171 -26.08 -16.84 -6.14
N GLY A 172 -26.56 -15.69 -6.63
CA GLY A 172 -27.34 -14.73 -5.85
C GLY A 172 -28.63 -15.31 -5.27
N MET A 173 -29.38 -16.08 -6.07
CA MET A 173 -30.58 -16.79 -5.60
C MET A 173 -30.26 -17.83 -4.53
N THR A 174 -29.12 -18.52 -4.65
CA THR A 174 -28.67 -19.49 -3.64
C THR A 174 -28.27 -18.79 -2.35
N ILE A 175 -27.61 -17.62 -2.43
CA ILE A 175 -27.31 -16.78 -1.25
C ILE A 175 -28.62 -16.31 -0.58
N ALA A 176 -29.63 -15.90 -1.35
CA ALA A 176 -30.93 -15.54 -0.79
C ALA A 176 -31.60 -16.73 -0.06
N ALA A 177 -31.46 -17.94 -0.59
CA ALA A 177 -31.93 -19.16 0.08
C ALA A 177 -31.17 -19.44 1.39
N VAL A 178 -29.87 -19.15 1.44
CA VAL A 178 -29.07 -19.21 2.67
C VAL A 178 -29.59 -18.19 3.70
N PHE A 179 -29.86 -16.95 3.32
CA PHE A 179 -30.46 -15.97 4.23
C PHE A 179 -31.83 -16.41 4.76
N ALA A 180 -32.68 -16.95 3.90
CA ALA A 180 -33.97 -17.49 4.32
C ALA A 180 -33.81 -18.67 5.30
N LEU A 181 -32.84 -19.56 5.07
CA LEU A 181 -32.54 -20.69 5.95
C LEU A 181 -32.13 -20.24 7.36
N TYR A 182 -31.34 -19.17 7.45
CA TYR A 182 -30.87 -18.62 8.72
C TYR A 182 -31.78 -17.51 9.28
N SER A 183 -33.07 -17.54 8.93
CA SER A 183 -34.10 -16.64 9.48
C SER A 183 -33.84 -15.14 9.26
N ALA A 184 -33.22 -14.78 8.13
CA ALA A 184 -33.00 -13.40 7.70
C ALA A 184 -33.88 -13.05 6.48
N PRO A 185 -35.22 -12.93 6.63
CA PRO A 185 -36.15 -12.75 5.52
C PRO A 185 -35.97 -11.41 4.79
N ASP A 186 -35.65 -10.33 5.50
CA ASP A 186 -35.45 -9.00 4.90
C ASP A 186 -34.20 -8.99 4.00
N LEU A 187 -33.12 -9.66 4.43
CA LEU A 187 -31.90 -9.85 3.62
C LEU A 187 -32.18 -10.75 2.41
N ALA A 188 -33.00 -11.80 2.56
CA ALA A 188 -33.36 -12.66 1.44
C ALA A 188 -34.16 -11.90 0.37
N LEU A 189 -35.16 -11.11 0.77
CA LEU A 189 -35.98 -10.31 -0.15
C LEU A 189 -35.15 -9.24 -0.88
N THR A 190 -34.29 -8.54 -0.16
CA THR A 190 -33.40 -7.54 -0.76
C THR A 190 -32.38 -8.17 -1.70
N GLN A 191 -31.79 -9.32 -1.33
CA GLN A 191 -30.88 -10.07 -2.20
C GLN A 191 -31.55 -10.48 -3.51
N ILE A 192 -32.79 -10.98 -3.46
CA ILE A 192 -33.55 -11.34 -4.67
C ILE A 192 -33.79 -10.11 -5.54
N LEU A 193 -34.23 -8.99 -4.94
CA LEU A 193 -34.52 -7.77 -5.67
C LEU A 193 -33.27 -7.20 -6.36
N VAL A 194 -32.15 -7.16 -5.64
CA VAL A 194 -30.86 -6.68 -6.17
C VAL A 194 -30.37 -7.62 -7.27
N GLU A 195 -30.50 -8.93 -7.10
CA GLU A 195 -30.07 -9.91 -8.11
C GLU A 195 -30.87 -9.74 -9.42
N LEU A 196 -32.19 -9.57 -9.32
CA LEU A 196 -33.04 -9.30 -10.48
C LEU A 196 -32.63 -7.99 -11.18
N LEU A 197 -32.36 -6.92 -10.41
CA LEU A 197 -31.88 -5.66 -10.96
C LEU A 197 -30.54 -5.82 -11.69
N MET A 198 -29.59 -6.53 -11.08
CA MET A 198 -28.26 -6.77 -11.66
C MET A 198 -28.34 -7.58 -12.94
N ILE A 199 -29.17 -8.62 -13.01
CA ILE A 199 -29.41 -9.39 -14.24
C ILE A 199 -29.93 -8.47 -15.34
N VAL A 200 -30.94 -7.62 -15.04
CA VAL A 200 -31.48 -6.67 -16.02
C VAL A 200 -30.39 -5.70 -16.49
N LEU A 201 -29.63 -5.11 -15.57
CA LEU A 201 -28.54 -4.18 -15.91
C LEU A 201 -27.47 -4.85 -16.77
N PHE A 202 -27.03 -6.05 -16.43
CA PHE A 202 -26.05 -6.79 -17.22
C PHE A 202 -26.57 -7.13 -18.60
N VAL A 203 -27.82 -7.59 -18.71
CA VAL A 203 -28.46 -7.87 -20.01
C VAL A 203 -28.49 -6.60 -20.87
N LEU A 204 -28.90 -5.46 -20.33
CA LEU A 204 -28.91 -4.17 -21.04
C LEU A 204 -27.50 -3.76 -21.53
N ILE A 205 -26.50 -3.87 -20.66
CA ILE A 205 -25.10 -3.54 -20.99
C ILE A 205 -24.59 -4.46 -22.10
N PHE A 206 -24.84 -5.77 -21.99
CA PHE A 206 -24.38 -6.73 -22.98
C PHE A 206 -25.08 -6.57 -24.31
N MET A 207 -26.39 -6.32 -24.33
CA MET A 207 -27.14 -6.02 -25.57
C MET A 207 -26.54 -4.83 -26.32
N ARG A 208 -26.05 -3.80 -25.60
CA ARG A 208 -25.40 -2.63 -26.21
C ARG A 208 -23.94 -2.86 -26.63
N THR A 209 -23.22 -3.72 -25.93
CA THR A 209 -21.75 -3.91 -26.07
C THR A 209 -21.38 -5.18 -26.85
N LEU A 210 -22.26 -5.65 -27.77
CA LEU A 210 -22.09 -6.92 -28.49
C LEU A 210 -20.90 -6.98 -29.47
N ARG A 211 -20.03 -5.98 -29.52
CA ARG A 211 -18.78 -6.05 -30.32
C ARG A 211 -17.60 -5.71 -29.44
N MET A 212 -16.57 -6.55 -29.54
CA MET A 212 -15.24 -6.41 -28.94
C MET A 212 -15.11 -6.87 -27.49
N PHE A 213 -15.02 -8.18 -27.30
CA PHE A 213 -14.09 -8.71 -26.31
C PHE A 213 -13.55 -10.02 -26.86
N ASN A 214 -12.47 -9.93 -27.65
CA ASN A 214 -11.56 -11.05 -27.77
C ASN A 214 -10.95 -11.20 -26.37
N ARG A 215 -11.05 -12.39 -25.75
CA ARG A 215 -10.21 -12.71 -24.59
C ARG A 215 -8.80 -12.35 -25.03
N SER A 216 -8.22 -11.28 -24.48
CA SER A 216 -6.84 -10.96 -24.77
C SER A 216 -6.03 -12.10 -24.16
N SER A 217 -5.70 -13.08 -25.01
CA SER A 217 -4.74 -14.13 -24.74
C SER A 217 -3.35 -13.49 -24.67
N ARG A 218 -3.15 -12.59 -23.71
CA ARG A 218 -1.87 -11.95 -23.43
C ARG A 218 -1.44 -12.36 -22.03
N GLY A 219 -0.69 -13.44 -21.98
CA GLY A 219 0.69 -13.29 -21.52
C GLY A 219 1.11 -13.96 -20.22
N ILE A 220 0.24 -14.63 -19.46
CA ILE A 220 0.66 -15.33 -18.24
C ILE A 220 -0.11 -16.65 -18.10
N LEU A 221 0.62 -17.68 -17.68
CA LEU A 221 0.15 -19.05 -17.46
C LEU A 221 -1.20 -19.06 -16.73
N PRO A 222 -2.27 -19.66 -17.29
CA PRO A 222 -3.56 -19.78 -16.60
C PRO A 222 -3.45 -20.47 -15.22
N GLY A 223 -2.36 -21.19 -14.97
CA GLY A 223 -2.06 -21.78 -13.67
C GLY A 223 -1.77 -20.76 -12.55
N LEU A 224 -1.18 -19.59 -12.86
CA LEU A 224 -0.87 -18.59 -11.83
C LEU A 224 -2.14 -17.94 -11.28
N ASP A 225 -3.10 -17.60 -12.14
CA ASP A 225 -4.40 -17.05 -11.69
C ASP A 225 -5.19 -18.08 -10.88
N LEU A 226 -5.10 -19.37 -11.26
CA LEU A 226 -5.70 -20.46 -10.50
C LEU A 226 -5.06 -20.57 -9.11
N ILE A 227 -3.73 -20.58 -9.03
CA ILE A 227 -2.99 -20.63 -7.75
C ILE A 227 -3.39 -19.45 -6.86
N ILE A 228 -3.42 -18.24 -7.42
CA ILE A 228 -3.73 -17.02 -6.64
C ILE A 228 -5.20 -17.01 -6.19
N SER A 229 -6.13 -17.50 -7.01
CA SER A 229 -7.55 -17.59 -6.65
C SER A 229 -7.78 -18.61 -5.54
N ILE A 230 -7.13 -19.78 -5.63
CA ILE A 230 -7.17 -20.81 -4.57
C ILE A 230 -6.54 -20.26 -3.29
N PHE A 231 -5.38 -19.61 -3.40
CA PHE A 231 -4.69 -19.00 -2.28
C PHE A 231 -5.55 -17.94 -1.58
N PHE A 232 -6.21 -17.06 -2.35
CA PHE A 232 -7.14 -16.06 -1.81
C PHE A 232 -8.32 -16.72 -1.09
N GLY A 233 -8.97 -17.72 -1.71
CA GLY A 233 -10.07 -18.46 -1.07
C GLY A 233 -9.63 -19.14 0.23
N ALA A 234 -8.43 -19.72 0.24
CA ALA A 234 -7.86 -20.35 1.43
C ALA A 234 -7.58 -19.33 2.54
N ILE A 235 -6.98 -18.18 2.22
CA ILE A 235 -6.72 -17.10 3.19
C ILE A 235 -8.03 -16.62 3.82
N VAL A 236 -9.04 -16.33 3.01
CA VAL A 236 -10.35 -15.87 3.52
C VAL A 236 -11.00 -16.94 4.39
N SER A 237 -10.93 -18.21 3.99
CA SER A 237 -11.48 -19.33 4.78
C SER A 237 -10.78 -19.47 6.13
N VAL A 238 -9.44 -19.42 6.16
CA VAL A 238 -8.64 -19.49 7.39
C VAL A 238 -8.93 -18.28 8.29
N ALA A 239 -9.01 -17.07 7.72
CA ALA A 239 -9.36 -15.87 8.47
C ALA A 239 -10.75 -15.96 9.12
N LEU A 240 -11.75 -16.43 8.36
CA LEU A 240 -13.11 -16.63 8.90
C LEU A 240 -13.14 -17.73 9.97
N MET A 241 -12.39 -18.82 9.80
CA MET A 241 -12.25 -19.86 10.82
C MET A 241 -11.68 -19.30 12.12
N GLY A 242 -10.66 -18.44 12.06
CA GLY A 242 -10.09 -17.79 13.25
C GLY A 242 -11.06 -16.84 13.95
N VAL A 243 -11.90 -16.14 13.20
CA VAL A 243 -12.97 -15.31 13.80
C VAL A 243 -14.00 -16.18 14.50
N LEU A 244 -14.38 -17.30 13.89
CA LEU A 244 -15.39 -18.22 14.45
C LEU A 244 -14.88 -19.02 15.67
N SER A 245 -13.57 -19.24 15.81
CA SER A 245 -13.00 -19.88 17.00
C SER A 245 -12.98 -18.97 18.23
N THR A 246 -13.16 -17.67 18.06
CA THR A 246 -13.07 -16.71 19.17
C THR A 246 -14.38 -16.69 19.97
N PRO A 247 -14.36 -16.90 21.31
CA PRO A 247 -15.55 -16.84 22.13
C PRO A 247 -16.23 -15.46 22.06
N GLN A 248 -17.52 -15.45 21.75
CA GLN A 248 -18.35 -14.24 21.75
C GLN A 248 -18.69 -13.87 23.22
N THR A 249 -18.01 -12.87 23.79
CA THR A 249 -18.13 -12.54 25.22
C THR A 249 -19.31 -11.62 25.57
N SER A 250 -19.88 -10.89 24.61
CA SER A 250 -21.13 -10.13 24.78
C SER A 250 -21.72 -9.74 23.43
N SER A 251 -23.03 -9.95 23.24
CA SER A 251 -23.72 -9.54 22.02
C SER A 251 -24.63 -8.36 22.30
N ILE A 252 -24.38 -7.23 21.62
CA ILE A 252 -25.30 -6.07 21.60
C ILE A 252 -26.68 -6.44 21.01
N ALA A 253 -26.83 -7.63 20.41
CA ALA A 253 -28.10 -8.11 19.89
C ALA A 253 -29.20 -8.14 20.97
N THR A 254 -28.88 -8.51 22.21
CA THR A 254 -29.86 -8.54 23.32
C THR A 254 -30.46 -7.15 23.56
N PHE A 255 -29.62 -6.12 23.54
CA PHE A 255 -30.09 -4.74 23.66
C PHE A 255 -31.09 -4.38 22.56
N PHE A 256 -30.81 -4.73 21.30
CA PHE A 256 -31.71 -4.43 20.19
C PHE A 256 -33.03 -5.20 20.29
N VAL A 257 -32.99 -6.48 20.68
CA VAL A 257 -34.21 -7.29 20.86
C VAL A 257 -35.09 -6.69 21.96
N ASP A 258 -34.51 -6.35 23.11
CA ASP A 258 -35.26 -5.87 24.28
C ASP A 258 -35.83 -4.45 24.05
N ASN A 259 -35.13 -3.60 23.31
CA ASN A 259 -35.49 -2.18 23.17
C ASN A 259 -36.24 -1.84 21.87
N SER A 260 -36.30 -2.71 20.86
CA SER A 260 -36.98 -2.42 19.59
C SER A 260 -38.47 -2.11 19.77
N LEU A 261 -39.16 -2.89 20.61
CA LEU A 261 -40.59 -2.64 20.86
C LEU A 261 -40.79 -1.48 21.83
N ILE A 262 -39.95 -1.36 22.86
CA ILE A 262 -40.12 -0.39 23.95
C ILE A 262 -39.80 1.04 23.48
N GLN A 263 -38.67 1.21 22.78
CA GLN A 263 -38.18 2.54 22.41
C GLN A 263 -38.62 2.99 21.02
N ALA A 264 -38.78 2.06 20.08
CA ALA A 264 -39.12 2.37 18.68
C ALA A 264 -40.52 1.88 18.25
N ASN A 265 -41.28 1.25 19.16
CA ASN A 265 -42.64 0.75 18.89
C ASN A 265 -42.74 -0.15 17.64
N ALA A 266 -41.67 -0.90 17.35
CA ALA A 266 -41.54 -1.69 16.13
C ALA A 266 -41.30 -3.18 16.45
N LYS A 267 -41.99 -4.05 15.69
CA LYS A 267 -41.90 -5.51 15.86
C LYS A 267 -40.81 -6.14 15.00
N ASN A 268 -40.42 -5.49 13.91
CA ASN A 268 -39.32 -5.94 13.07
C ASN A 268 -38.01 -5.32 13.58
N VAL A 269 -37.23 -6.10 14.33
CA VAL A 269 -35.95 -5.68 14.92
C VAL A 269 -34.96 -5.20 13.85
N VAL A 270 -34.89 -5.86 12.69
CA VAL A 270 -33.97 -5.49 11.60
C VAL A 270 -34.31 -4.11 11.07
N ASN A 271 -35.57 -3.88 10.70
CA ASN A 271 -36.03 -2.58 10.21
C ASN A 271 -35.87 -1.47 11.27
N THR A 272 -36.07 -1.80 12.55
CA THR A 272 -35.87 -0.87 13.66
C THR A 272 -34.41 -0.46 13.79
N ILE A 273 -33.48 -1.41 13.65
CA ILE A 273 -32.05 -1.10 13.64
C ILE A 273 -31.72 -0.17 12.48
N LEU A 274 -32.21 -0.46 11.27
CA LEU A 274 -31.88 0.31 10.08
C LEU A 274 -32.43 1.74 10.10
N ILE A 275 -33.59 1.98 10.70
CA ILE A 275 -34.26 3.29 10.64
C ILE A 275 -34.03 4.11 11.92
N ASP A 276 -34.13 3.49 13.10
CA ASP A 276 -34.10 4.20 14.37
C ASP A 276 -32.73 4.14 15.05
N PHE A 277 -32.23 2.94 15.38
CA PHE A 277 -30.99 2.82 16.15
C PHE A 277 -29.73 3.17 15.35
N ARG A 278 -29.72 2.83 14.06
CA ARG A 278 -28.61 3.05 13.11
C ARG A 278 -29.08 3.78 11.84
N GLY A 279 -30.10 4.63 11.98
CA GLY A 279 -30.64 5.47 10.89
C GLY A 279 -29.60 6.34 10.18
N PHE A 280 -28.50 6.67 10.85
CA PHE A 280 -27.42 7.43 10.23
C PHE A 280 -26.68 6.63 9.15
N ASP A 281 -26.52 5.32 9.32
CA ASP A 281 -25.85 4.46 8.33
C ASP A 281 -26.69 4.33 7.07
N THR A 282 -28.02 4.20 7.20
CA THR A 282 -28.96 4.17 6.05
C THR A 282 -29.00 5.48 5.28
N ILE A 283 -28.88 6.64 5.95
CA ILE A 283 -28.71 7.92 5.24
C ILE A 283 -27.43 7.89 4.39
N GLY A 284 -26.34 7.32 4.91
CA GLY A 284 -25.10 7.12 4.18
C GLY A 284 -25.28 6.23 2.94
N GLU A 285 -25.90 5.06 3.11
CA GLU A 285 -26.18 4.12 2.02
C GLU A 285 -27.04 4.75 0.91
N ILE A 286 -28.14 5.41 1.26
CA ILE A 286 -29.02 6.09 0.29
C ILE A 286 -28.27 7.20 -0.45
N THR A 287 -27.39 7.93 0.25
CA THR A 287 -26.56 8.97 -0.36
C THR A 287 -25.60 8.38 -1.39
N VAL A 288 -24.93 7.27 -1.06
CA VAL A 288 -24.02 6.57 -2.00
C VAL A 288 -24.78 6.08 -3.24
N ILE A 289 -25.95 5.46 -3.06
CA ILE A 289 -26.79 5.00 -4.19
C ILE A 289 -27.24 6.20 -5.03
N GLY A 290 -27.63 7.31 -4.41
CA GLY A 290 -28.01 8.55 -5.09
C GLY A 290 -26.86 9.12 -5.92
N ILE A 291 -25.66 9.18 -5.36
CA ILE A 291 -24.45 9.64 -6.08
C ILE A 291 -24.11 8.70 -7.23
N ALA A 292 -24.21 7.38 -7.05
CA ALA A 292 -23.99 6.41 -8.11
C ALA A 292 -24.99 6.60 -9.26
N ALA A 293 -26.28 6.78 -8.96
CA ALA A 293 -27.32 7.04 -9.95
C ALA A 293 -27.07 8.35 -10.72
N LEU A 294 -26.71 9.44 -10.01
CA LEU A 294 -26.36 10.73 -10.63
C LEU A 294 -25.11 10.63 -11.50
N SER A 295 -24.10 9.87 -11.07
CA SER A 295 -22.86 9.64 -11.82
C SER A 295 -23.15 8.87 -13.11
N CYS A 296 -23.93 7.79 -13.04
CA CYS A 296 -24.39 7.06 -14.22
C CYS A 296 -25.18 7.96 -15.18
N PHE A 297 -26.09 8.79 -14.66
CA PHE A 297 -26.84 9.74 -15.48
C PHE A 297 -25.93 10.77 -16.16
N ALA A 298 -24.95 11.33 -15.45
CA ALA A 298 -23.97 12.25 -15.99
C ALA A 298 -23.10 11.60 -17.10
N MET A 299 -22.64 10.37 -16.88
CA MET A 299 -21.86 9.61 -17.87
C MET A 299 -22.66 9.31 -19.14
N LEU A 300 -23.94 8.97 -19.02
CA LEU A 300 -24.82 8.70 -20.16
C LEU A 300 -25.13 9.97 -20.97
N ARG A 301 -25.11 11.15 -20.34
CA ARG A 301 -25.40 12.44 -20.99
C ARG A 301 -24.16 13.13 -21.55
N SER A 302 -22.97 12.85 -21.01
CA SER A 302 -21.73 13.40 -21.54
C SER A 302 -21.57 12.96 -23.01
N PRO A 303 -21.37 13.89 -23.96
CA PRO A 303 -21.07 13.51 -25.34
C PRO A 303 -19.85 12.60 -25.33
N SER A 304 -19.93 11.43 -25.96
CA SER A 304 -18.73 10.63 -26.17
C SER A 304 -17.79 11.46 -27.05
N ARG A 305 -16.69 11.95 -26.49
CA ARG A 305 -15.52 12.24 -27.30
C ARG A 305 -15.04 10.87 -27.80
N GLY A 306 -15.59 10.46 -28.93
CA GLY A 306 -15.09 9.34 -29.69
C GLY A 306 -13.76 9.78 -30.27
N ASP A 307 -12.68 9.27 -29.67
CA ASP A 307 -11.44 8.96 -30.36
C ASP A 307 -11.41 7.45 -30.59
#